data_AF-A0A0R1UAI5-F1
#
_entry.id   AF-A0A0R1UAI5-F1
#
_cell.length_a   1.000
_cell.length_b   1.000
_cell.length_c   1.000
_cell.angle_alpha   90.00
_cell.angle_beta   90.00
_cell.angle_gamma   90.00
#
_symmetry.space_group_name_H-M   'P 1'
#
loop_
_entity.id
_entity.type
_entity.pdbx_description
1 polymer ?
#
loop_
_entity_poly.entity_id
_entity_poly.type
_entity_poly.pdbx_seq_one_letter_code
_entity_poly.pdbx_strand_id
1 'polypeptide(L)'
;MSTGFSLREFVSSFNDNVISNALKYHTMQSKPREQHDFVLLGKEIIKLLPPERDIFDFYLDTDLKVVPDFDILYFGRETIINIDLKDEDGIKKADRILMKFEKQKRLLRLCSSNVINLVYCADKNKVLREINGHLSPFSIDDFAKLLLKYEDQKEKLSKPIVNQVELLTPKDYLISPTKQIDEFVAGEYWLSNKQQIISDRLASPGIVSVKGQAGTGKTLIAFDFIRRFYQRRKILFIFPGYTREIHSKLKEHFPETDFVSGKDATSTNLDDYDVVLVDEAQRINGILRIFINQWAHNNAGRKTIGIFFDVEQRLGRKDSGGIVESLANGYVSDNLGELYSLENSFRANKYITGFVRNVFDLNERPKADVTSKKIREVVQIKYFADADSAIPWIRKLIDSGYIFLTLTPDSHGTSSADQFVKLSDVSKNTHEIIGDEADNVVTYLDGSVKYSKDGKIIKNSTEYYFTDHESYVNMTRAREQLAVAIVNNRDVFNAITEIVLGLKNDNANKH
;
A
#
# COMPACT_ATOMS: atom_id res chain seq x y z
N MET A 1 -13.55 17.59 10.80
CA MET A 1 -12.09 17.78 10.96
C MET A 1 -11.86 18.27 12.36
N SER A 2 -10.77 17.84 12.98
CA SER A 2 -10.42 18.35 14.29
C SER A 2 -10.10 19.84 14.24
N THR A 3 -10.31 20.53 15.36
CA THR A 3 -9.89 21.90 15.59
C THR A 3 -8.78 21.89 16.63
N GLY A 4 -7.70 22.63 16.43
CA GLY A 4 -6.56 22.60 17.34
C GLY A 4 -6.87 23.20 18.72
N PHE A 5 -6.25 22.67 19.77
CA PHE A 5 -6.26 23.27 21.10
C PHE A 5 -5.30 24.45 21.17
N SER A 6 -5.66 25.46 21.97
CA SER A 6 -4.66 26.36 22.55
C SER A 6 -4.03 25.74 23.80
N LEU A 7 -2.80 26.14 24.12
CA LEU A 7 -2.06 25.55 25.24
C LEU A 7 -2.72 25.87 26.59
N ARG A 8 -3.15 27.13 26.80
CA ARG A 8 -3.84 27.51 28.04
C ARG A 8 -5.20 26.84 28.15
N GLU A 9 -5.95 26.72 27.05
CA GLU A 9 -7.24 26.00 27.03
C GLU A 9 -7.07 24.54 27.45
N PHE A 10 -6.10 23.83 26.88
CA PHE A 10 -5.88 22.41 27.21
C PHE A 10 -5.53 22.25 28.70
N VAL A 11 -4.60 23.06 29.20
CA VAL A 11 -4.16 23.02 30.61
C VAL A 11 -5.30 23.37 31.56
N SER A 12 -6.09 24.42 31.28
CA SER A 12 -7.25 24.79 32.09
C SER A 12 -8.32 23.70 32.07
N SER A 13 -8.65 23.19 30.89
CA SER A 13 -9.65 22.13 30.72
C SER A 13 -9.29 20.86 31.49
N PHE A 14 -8.00 20.52 31.55
CA PHE A 14 -7.51 19.40 32.35
C PHE A 14 -7.60 19.68 33.86
N ASN A 15 -7.12 20.84 34.32
CA ASN A 15 -7.13 21.18 35.75
C ASN A 15 -8.56 21.28 36.31
N ASP A 16 -9.52 21.75 35.51
CA ASP A 16 -10.93 21.91 35.92
C ASP A 16 -11.78 20.65 35.66
N ASN A 17 -11.15 19.53 35.28
CA ASN A 17 -11.81 18.24 34.99
C ASN A 17 -12.88 18.30 33.88
N VAL A 18 -12.74 19.21 32.92
CA VAL A 18 -13.65 19.34 31.76
C VAL A 18 -13.02 18.85 30.44
N ILE A 19 -11.79 18.33 30.48
CA ILE A 19 -11.01 17.90 29.31
C ILE A 19 -11.74 16.90 28.40
N SER A 20 -12.55 16.01 28.95
CA SER A 20 -13.34 15.05 28.15
C SER A 20 -14.34 15.75 27.22
N ASN A 21 -14.97 16.83 27.70
CA ASN A 21 -15.90 17.61 26.88
C ASN A 21 -15.14 18.45 25.85
N ALA A 22 -13.99 19.01 26.23
CA ALA A 22 -13.15 19.76 25.31
C ALA A 22 -12.64 18.86 24.18
N LEU A 23 -12.08 17.67 24.47
CA LEU A 23 -11.63 16.72 23.44
C LEU A 23 -12.75 16.37 22.45
N LYS A 24 -13.98 16.15 22.94
CA LYS A 24 -15.15 15.91 22.07
C LYS A 24 -15.48 17.12 21.19
N TYR A 25 -15.42 18.33 21.74
CA TYR A 25 -15.64 19.58 20.99
C TYR A 25 -14.61 19.73 19.86
N HIS A 26 -13.35 19.44 20.15
CA HIS A 26 -12.25 19.49 19.18
C HIS A 26 -12.21 18.29 18.23
N THR A 27 -13.12 17.32 18.36
CA THR A 27 -13.12 16.07 17.58
C THR A 27 -11.84 15.24 17.74
N MET A 28 -11.21 15.31 18.91
CA MET A 28 -9.96 14.62 19.24
C MET A 28 -10.17 13.48 20.22
N GLN A 29 -9.18 12.59 20.26
CA GLN A 29 -9.02 11.59 21.32
C GLN A 29 -7.65 11.80 21.96
N SER A 30 -7.49 11.32 23.19
CA SER A 30 -6.18 11.28 23.85
C SER A 30 -6.22 10.29 24.99
N LYS A 31 -5.18 9.49 25.21
CA LYS A 31 -5.13 8.62 26.39
C LYS A 31 -4.91 9.46 27.66
N PRO A 32 -5.50 9.11 28.82
CA PRO A 32 -5.35 9.88 30.05
C PRO A 32 -3.90 10.19 30.45
N ARG A 33 -2.97 9.27 30.14
CA ARG A 33 -1.55 9.48 30.41
C ARG A 33 -0.93 10.56 29.51
N GLU A 34 -1.22 10.53 28.22
CA GLU A 34 -0.75 11.54 27.26
C GLU A 34 -1.33 12.91 27.59
N GLN A 35 -2.59 12.99 28.04
CA GLN A 35 -3.19 14.23 28.53
C GLN A 35 -2.40 14.81 29.71
N HIS A 36 -2.08 13.99 30.70
CA HIS A 36 -1.30 14.40 31.86
C HIS A 36 0.11 14.87 31.46
N ASP A 37 0.80 14.10 30.60
CA ASP A 37 2.15 14.43 30.16
C ASP A 37 2.16 15.73 29.34
N PHE A 38 1.17 15.95 28.47
CA PHE A 38 1.04 17.21 27.75
C PHE A 38 0.73 18.41 28.67
N VAL A 39 -0.06 18.22 29.73
CA VAL A 39 -0.29 19.28 30.73
C VAL A 39 0.99 19.69 31.44
N LEU A 40 1.87 18.73 31.77
CA LEU A 40 3.16 19.05 32.37
C LEU A 40 4.01 19.90 31.42
N LEU A 41 4.13 19.49 30.15
CA LEU A 41 4.84 20.28 29.12
C LEU A 41 4.21 21.66 28.95
N GLY A 42 2.88 21.74 28.87
CA GLY A 42 2.15 22.98 28.68
C GLY A 42 2.33 23.96 29.82
N LYS A 43 2.32 23.50 31.08
CA LYS A 43 2.60 24.34 32.25
C LYS A 43 3.98 24.98 32.19
N GLU A 44 4.98 24.25 31.69
CA GLU A 44 6.36 24.74 31.60
C GLU A 44 6.54 25.75 30.47
N ILE A 45 5.90 25.51 29.32
CA ILE A 45 5.90 26.48 28.22
C ILE A 45 5.13 27.75 28.63
N ILE A 46 3.94 27.63 29.23
CA ILE A 46 3.11 28.77 29.64
C ILE A 46 3.86 29.74 30.57
N LYS A 47 4.73 29.24 31.47
CA LYS A 47 5.57 30.08 32.35
C LYS A 47 6.53 31.00 31.58
N LEU A 48 6.87 30.63 30.35
CA LEU A 48 7.81 31.34 29.48
C LEU A 48 7.10 32.22 28.44
N LEU A 49 5.78 32.10 28.31
CA LEU A 49 4.99 32.94 27.40
C LEU A 49 4.67 34.29 28.04
N PRO A 50 4.61 35.38 27.26
CA PRO A 50 3.98 36.62 27.70
C PRO A 50 2.52 36.36 28.17
N PRO A 51 2.03 37.04 29.22
CA PRO A 51 0.68 36.80 29.77
C PRO A 51 -0.46 36.93 28.75
N GLU A 52 -0.32 37.86 27.80
CA GLU A 52 -1.26 38.16 26.74
C GLU A 52 -1.17 37.22 25.53
N ARG A 53 -0.19 36.32 25.50
CA ARG A 53 0.01 35.37 24.41
C ARG A 53 -0.33 33.93 24.81
N ASP A 54 -0.73 33.18 23.79
CA ASP A 54 -0.94 31.74 23.83
C ASP A 54 -0.42 31.11 22.53
N ILE A 55 -0.32 29.78 22.52
CA ILE A 55 0.08 28.99 21.36
C ILE A 55 -1.10 28.11 20.95
N PHE A 56 -1.49 28.22 19.68
CA PHE A 56 -2.66 27.55 19.11
C PHE A 56 -2.25 26.36 18.23
N ASP A 57 -3.24 25.57 17.81
CA ASP A 57 -3.10 24.50 16.82
C ASP A 57 -2.31 23.26 17.27
N PHE A 58 -2.52 22.84 18.52
CA PHE A 58 -2.10 21.51 18.99
C PHE A 58 -3.16 20.46 18.69
N TYR A 59 -2.75 19.35 18.07
CA TYR A 59 -3.59 18.21 17.72
C TYR A 59 -3.09 16.95 18.42
N LEU A 60 -3.97 16.28 19.16
CA LEU A 60 -3.64 15.09 19.95
C LEU A 60 -4.15 13.81 19.29
N ASP A 61 -3.41 12.71 19.49
CA ASP A 61 -3.67 11.36 18.97
C ASP A 61 -4.24 11.36 17.55
N THR A 62 -3.53 12.03 16.63
CA THR A 62 -3.91 11.96 15.22
C THR A 62 -3.67 10.54 14.72
N ASP A 63 -4.75 9.83 14.40
CA ASP A 63 -4.70 8.43 13.93
C ASP A 63 -5.27 8.30 12.51
N LEU A 64 -4.42 7.78 11.62
CA LEU A 64 -4.75 7.46 10.23
C LEU A 64 -4.94 5.95 10.04
N LYS A 65 -5.43 5.20 11.05
CA LYS A 65 -5.82 3.76 11.10
C LYS A 65 -4.76 2.73 10.68
N VAL A 66 -4.13 2.93 9.53
CA VAL A 66 -3.13 2.08 8.88
C VAL A 66 -1.71 2.63 9.10
N VAL A 67 -1.60 3.90 9.47
CA VAL A 67 -0.35 4.68 9.59
C VAL A 67 0.03 4.81 11.08
N PRO A 68 1.31 5.03 11.44
CA PRO A 68 1.73 5.31 12.82
C PRO A 68 0.91 6.40 13.51
N ASP A 69 0.68 6.22 14.81
CA ASP A 69 0.01 7.15 15.71
C ASP A 69 0.89 8.38 15.99
N PHE A 70 0.28 9.56 16.09
CA PHE A 70 0.95 10.80 16.47
C PHE A 70 0.40 11.33 17.79
N ASP A 71 1.22 11.31 18.85
CA ASP A 71 0.80 11.74 20.18
C ASP A 71 0.41 13.23 20.16
N ILE A 72 1.29 14.10 19.65
CA ILE A 72 0.99 15.52 19.41
C ILE A 72 1.59 15.99 18.09
N LEU A 73 0.77 16.67 17.30
CA LEU A 73 1.21 17.48 16.16
C LEU A 73 0.93 18.96 16.43
N TYR A 74 1.92 19.80 16.17
CA TYR A 74 1.76 21.24 16.05
C TYR A 74 2.10 21.67 14.62
N PHE A 75 1.23 22.44 14.02
CA PHE A 75 1.39 22.93 12.65
C PHE A 75 1.74 24.42 12.66
N GLY A 76 2.94 24.75 12.20
CA GLY A 76 3.31 26.11 11.79
C GLY A 76 2.98 26.33 10.32
N ARG A 77 3.39 27.48 9.77
CA ARG A 77 3.10 27.85 8.38
C ARG A 77 3.67 26.86 7.35
N GLU A 78 4.94 26.49 7.50
CA GLU A 78 5.68 25.58 6.61
C GLU A 78 6.37 24.47 7.41
N THR A 79 6.07 24.34 8.70
CA THR A 79 6.78 23.43 9.61
C THR A 79 5.79 22.61 10.40
N ILE A 80 6.09 21.33 10.58
CA ILE A 80 5.36 20.46 11.50
C ILE A 80 6.28 20.11 12.66
N ILE A 81 5.82 20.32 13.88
CA ILE A 81 6.47 19.80 15.08
C ILE A 81 5.71 18.55 15.51
N ASN A 82 6.39 17.41 15.48
CA ASN A 82 5.90 16.12 15.93
C ASN A 82 6.49 15.82 17.30
N ILE A 83 5.65 15.66 18.31
CA ILE A 83 6.08 15.47 19.70
C ILE A 83 5.63 14.10 20.16
N ASP A 84 6.59 13.24 20.49
CA ASP A 84 6.37 11.94 21.12
C ASP A 84 6.43 12.10 22.65
N LEU A 85 5.38 11.67 23.35
CA LEU A 85 5.26 11.79 24.80
C LEU A 85 5.81 10.53 25.47
N LYS A 86 6.60 10.71 26.52
CA LYS A 86 7.17 9.61 27.31
C LYS A 86 7.02 9.90 28.80
N ASP A 87 6.59 8.88 29.51
CA ASP A 87 6.40 8.88 30.96
C ASP A 87 7.72 8.65 31.73
N GLU A 88 8.76 8.21 31.05
CA GLU A 88 10.10 7.94 31.56
C GLU A 88 11.20 8.52 30.64
N ASP A 89 12.45 8.44 31.08
CA ASP A 89 13.61 8.87 30.29
C ASP A 89 13.67 8.20 28.89
N GLY A 90 13.30 8.99 27.87
CA GLY A 90 13.23 8.56 26.48
C GLY A 90 14.55 8.07 25.90
N ILE A 91 15.71 8.39 26.51
CA ILE A 91 17.02 7.87 26.07
C ILE A 91 17.05 6.34 26.16
N LYS A 92 16.42 5.73 27.16
CA LYS A 92 16.38 4.27 27.32
C LYS A 92 15.68 3.56 26.16
N LYS A 93 14.85 4.29 25.41
CA LYS A 93 14.08 3.80 24.26
C LYS A 93 14.43 4.54 22.97
N ALA A 94 15.62 5.16 22.91
CA ALA A 94 16.03 6.03 21.81
C ALA A 94 15.87 5.35 20.44
N ASP A 95 16.37 4.12 20.28
CA ASP A 95 16.27 3.39 19.01
C ASP A 95 14.81 3.18 18.57
N ARG A 96 13.92 2.81 19.51
CA ARG A 96 12.50 2.61 19.24
C ARG A 96 11.81 3.92 18.85
N ILE A 97 12.17 5.03 19.50
CA ILE A 97 11.62 6.36 19.21
C ILE A 97 12.10 6.85 17.84
N LEU A 98 13.40 6.73 17.55
CA LEU A 98 13.96 7.10 16.25
C LEU A 98 13.35 6.29 15.11
N MET A 99 13.12 4.98 15.33
CA MET A 99 12.38 4.15 14.39
C MET A 99 10.91 4.59 14.20
N LYS A 100 10.24 5.10 15.25
CA LYS A 100 8.89 5.68 15.14
C LYS A 100 8.94 6.97 14.31
N PHE A 101 9.87 7.87 14.60
CA PHE A 101 10.05 9.12 13.86
C PHE A 101 10.38 8.89 12.38
N GLU A 102 11.26 7.96 12.04
CA GLU A 102 11.57 7.68 10.62
C GLU A 102 10.35 7.15 9.85
N LYS A 103 9.45 6.40 10.50
CA LYS A 103 8.18 5.95 9.88
C LYS A 103 7.21 7.11 9.70
N GLN A 104 7.04 7.93 10.72
CA GLN A 104 6.17 9.11 10.71
C GLN A 104 6.65 10.16 9.71
N LYS A 105 7.96 10.38 9.61
CA LYS A 105 8.62 11.36 8.74
C LYS A 105 8.25 11.18 7.28
N ARG A 106 8.12 9.94 6.81
CA ARG A 106 7.71 9.67 5.43
C ARG A 106 6.30 10.18 5.12
N LEU A 107 5.40 10.08 6.11
CA LEU A 107 4.05 10.61 6.00
C LEU A 107 4.02 12.13 6.18
N LEU A 108 4.69 12.66 7.20
CA LEU A 108 4.73 14.10 7.47
C LEU A 108 5.33 14.90 6.31
N ARG A 109 6.21 14.29 5.51
CA ARG A 109 6.75 14.87 4.27
C ARG A 109 5.70 15.13 3.18
N LEU A 110 4.58 14.40 3.19
CA LEU A 110 3.44 14.71 2.31
C LEU A 110 2.76 16.03 2.67
N CYS A 111 2.94 16.49 3.91
CA CYS A 111 2.34 17.71 4.42
C CYS A 111 3.34 18.88 4.46
N SER A 112 4.60 18.61 4.82
CA SER A 112 5.63 19.65 4.91
C SER A 112 7.04 19.08 4.69
N SER A 113 7.87 19.85 3.98
CA SER A 113 9.29 19.57 3.82
C SER A 113 10.11 19.82 5.10
N ASN A 114 9.58 20.53 6.10
CA ASN A 114 10.26 20.86 7.34
C ASN A 114 9.56 20.22 8.54
N VAL A 115 10.11 19.10 9.01
CA VAL A 115 9.59 18.35 10.16
C VAL A 115 10.60 18.42 11.31
N ILE A 116 10.14 18.82 12.49
CA ILE A 116 10.92 18.82 13.73
C ILE A 116 10.34 17.74 14.64
N ASN A 117 11.13 16.70 14.92
CA ASN A 117 10.74 15.66 15.86
C ASN A 117 11.29 15.98 17.26
N LEU A 118 10.41 15.99 18.25
CA LEU A 118 10.71 16.22 19.66
C LEU A 118 10.21 15.05 20.50
N VAL A 119 10.90 14.78 21.61
CA VAL A 119 10.43 13.87 22.65
C VAL A 119 10.30 14.68 23.93
N TYR A 120 9.15 14.58 24.59
CA TYR A 120 8.99 15.11 25.94
C TYR A 120 9.00 13.97 26.96
N CYS A 121 9.94 14.04 27.91
CA CYS A 121 10.08 13.09 29.01
C CYS A 121 9.49 13.72 30.28
N ALA A 122 8.31 13.26 30.68
CA ALA A 122 7.53 13.85 31.76
C ALA A 122 8.17 13.67 33.16
N ASP A 123 8.86 12.55 33.40
CA ASP A 123 9.55 12.24 34.66
C ASP A 123 10.62 13.26 35.04
N LYS A 124 11.33 13.78 34.04
CA LYS A 124 12.46 14.70 34.20
C LYS A 124 12.17 16.10 33.69
N ASN A 125 10.95 16.36 33.21
CA ASN A 125 10.58 17.59 32.54
C ASN A 125 11.63 18.01 31.51
N LYS A 126 11.95 17.09 30.59
CA LYS A 126 13.06 17.23 29.64
C LYS A 126 12.55 17.11 28.22
N VAL A 127 13.02 17.99 27.35
CA VAL A 127 12.80 17.88 25.90
C VAL A 127 14.07 17.37 25.22
N LEU A 128 13.89 16.44 24.30
CA LEU A 128 14.91 15.98 23.37
C LEU A 128 14.47 16.36 21.95
N ARG A 129 15.44 16.67 21.09
CA ARG A 129 15.23 16.89 19.67
C ARG A 129 15.98 15.84 18.86
N GLU A 130 15.33 15.30 17.84
CA GLU A 130 15.99 14.47 16.85
C GLU A 130 16.83 15.35 15.91
N ILE A 131 18.11 15.04 15.82
CA ILE A 131 19.08 15.68 14.92
C ILE A 131 19.92 14.58 14.32
N ASN A 132 19.86 14.41 12.99
CA ASN A 132 20.66 13.47 12.23
C ASN A 132 20.59 12.02 12.77
N GLY A 133 19.40 11.56 13.17
CA GLY A 133 19.20 10.22 13.71
C GLY A 133 19.63 10.05 15.17
N HIS A 134 19.85 11.14 15.91
CA HIS A 134 20.21 11.11 17.33
C HIS A 134 19.31 12.02 18.15
N LEU A 135 18.95 11.58 19.36
CA LEU A 135 18.21 12.40 20.32
C LEU A 135 19.19 13.25 21.13
N SER A 136 19.12 14.57 20.95
CA SER A 136 19.97 15.55 21.65
C SER A 136 19.12 16.38 22.63
N PRO A 137 19.65 16.82 23.78
CA PRO A 137 18.94 17.75 24.66
C PRO A 137 18.48 19.01 23.92
N PHE A 138 17.25 19.43 24.18
CA PHE A 138 16.68 20.68 23.66
C PHE A 138 15.99 21.40 24.82
N SER A 139 16.30 22.68 25.03
CA SER A 139 15.79 23.38 26.20
C SER A 139 14.31 23.73 26.01
N ILE A 140 13.54 23.74 27.11
CA ILE A 140 12.13 24.17 27.08
C ILE A 140 12.03 25.66 26.68
N ASP A 141 13.02 26.47 27.06
CA ASP A 141 13.12 27.88 26.67
C ASP A 141 13.28 28.05 25.15
N ASP A 142 14.19 27.29 24.52
CA ASP A 142 14.33 27.30 23.06
C ASP A 142 13.08 26.76 22.37
N PHE A 143 12.40 25.78 22.97
CA PHE A 143 11.14 25.27 22.44
C PHE A 143 10.02 26.32 22.50
N ALA A 144 9.86 27.03 23.63
CA ALA A 144 8.88 28.10 23.77
C ALA A 144 9.15 29.25 22.78
N LYS A 145 10.42 29.66 22.61
CA LYS A 145 10.82 30.64 21.59
C LYS A 145 10.50 30.17 20.18
N LEU A 146 10.72 28.88 19.88
CA LEU A 146 10.40 28.28 18.59
C LEU A 146 8.89 28.34 18.30
N LEU A 147 8.06 28.00 19.29
CA LEU A 147 6.59 28.06 19.17
C LEU A 147 6.11 29.50 18.96
N LEU A 148 6.59 30.46 19.75
CA LEU A 148 6.24 31.89 19.60
C LEU A 148 6.61 32.40 18.20
N LYS A 149 7.81 32.06 17.71
CA LYS A 149 8.24 32.41 16.35
C LYS A 149 7.28 31.87 15.30
N TYR A 150 6.79 30.65 15.46
CA TYR A 150 5.84 30.06 14.50
C TYR A 150 4.45 30.67 14.63
N GLU A 151 4.00 30.99 15.84
CA GLU A 151 2.74 31.70 16.05
C GLU A 151 2.73 33.07 15.36
N ASP A 152 3.82 33.84 15.48
CA ASP A 152 4.00 35.13 14.77
C ASP A 152 3.92 35.00 13.24
N GLN A 153 4.33 33.84 12.71
CA GLN A 153 4.27 33.57 11.28
C GLN A 153 2.85 33.21 10.83
N LYS A 154 2.04 32.61 11.72
CA LYS A 154 0.63 32.27 11.44
C LYS A 154 -0.27 33.49 11.38
N GLU A 155 -0.02 34.52 12.20
CA GLU A 155 -0.82 35.76 12.22
C GLU A 155 -0.89 36.43 10.83
N LYS A 156 0.05 36.12 9.94
CA LYS A 156 0.11 36.64 8.56
C LYS A 156 -0.64 35.78 7.54
N LEU A 157 -1.29 34.70 7.97
CA LEU A 157 -2.00 33.78 7.08
C LEU A 157 -3.45 34.22 6.89
N SER A 158 -3.91 34.13 5.65
CA SER A 158 -5.30 34.41 5.27
C SER A 158 -6.25 33.22 5.48
N LYS A 159 -5.71 32.05 5.85
CA LYS A 159 -6.47 30.81 6.08
C LYS A 159 -6.06 30.20 7.42
N PRO A 160 -7.00 29.59 8.16
CA PRO A 160 -6.68 28.89 9.40
C PRO A 160 -5.77 27.69 9.12
N ILE A 161 -4.88 27.41 10.07
CA ILE A 161 -4.11 26.16 10.06
C ILE A 161 -5.04 25.01 10.42
N VAL A 162 -4.88 23.89 9.71
CA VAL A 162 -5.63 22.66 9.94
C VAL A 162 -4.66 21.50 10.02
N ASN A 163 -5.09 20.41 10.66
CA ASN A 163 -4.33 19.16 10.70
C ASN A 163 -4.23 18.57 9.29
N GLN A 164 -3.14 18.85 8.58
CA GLN A 164 -2.94 18.38 7.22
C GLN A 164 -2.84 16.85 7.14
N VAL A 165 -2.44 16.19 8.24
CA VAL A 165 -2.36 14.73 8.33
C VAL A 165 -3.75 14.11 8.24
N GLU A 166 -4.78 14.71 8.86
CA GLU A 166 -6.18 14.23 8.75
C GLU A 166 -6.78 14.36 7.35
N LEU A 167 -6.17 15.17 6.48
CA LEU A 167 -6.60 15.34 5.09
C LEU A 167 -6.05 14.26 4.17
N LEU A 168 -5.05 13.50 4.64
CA LEU A 168 -4.44 12.44 3.85
C LEU A 168 -5.42 11.28 3.65
N THR A 169 -5.47 10.81 2.42
CA THR A 169 -6.19 9.63 1.99
C THR A 169 -5.20 8.49 1.71
N PRO A 170 -5.66 7.22 1.70
CA PRO A 170 -4.78 6.11 1.35
C PRO A 170 -4.04 6.27 0.01
N LYS A 171 -4.60 7.01 -0.96
CA LYS A 171 -3.94 7.25 -2.26
C LYS A 171 -2.68 8.10 -2.13
N ASP A 172 -2.64 8.99 -1.14
CA ASP A 172 -1.54 9.94 -0.95
C ASP A 172 -0.29 9.23 -0.43
N TYR A 173 -0.43 8.16 0.36
CA TYR A 173 0.71 7.46 0.97
C TYR A 173 0.90 6.00 0.53
N LEU A 174 -0.08 5.37 -0.14
CA LEU A 174 0.04 4.01 -0.71
C LEU A 174 0.37 4.04 -2.21
N ILE A 175 1.45 4.74 -2.57
CA ILE A 175 1.81 5.04 -3.95
C ILE A 175 2.41 3.85 -4.71
N SER A 176 2.26 3.80 -6.04
CA SER A 176 3.02 2.84 -6.87
C SER A 176 4.33 3.46 -7.37
N PRO A 177 5.52 2.85 -7.12
CA PRO A 177 6.80 3.37 -7.62
C PRO A 177 6.87 3.53 -9.15
N THR A 178 6.04 2.77 -9.88
CA THR A 178 5.97 2.78 -11.34
C THR A 178 4.99 3.81 -11.91
N LYS A 179 4.12 4.39 -11.07
CA LYS A 179 3.10 5.38 -11.49
C LYS A 179 3.35 6.76 -10.91
N GLN A 180 3.89 6.82 -9.71
CA GLN A 180 4.12 8.01 -8.90
C GLN A 180 5.62 8.05 -8.59
N ILE A 181 6.44 8.18 -9.65
CA ILE A 181 7.90 8.08 -9.56
C ILE A 181 8.44 9.25 -8.75
N ASP A 182 7.94 10.47 -9.00
CA ASP A 182 8.45 11.69 -8.39
C ASP A 182 8.24 11.67 -6.87
N GLU A 183 7.02 11.36 -6.43
CA GLU A 183 6.67 11.20 -5.02
C GLU A 183 7.48 10.05 -4.38
N PHE A 184 7.65 8.95 -5.12
CA PHE A 184 8.47 7.83 -4.67
C PHE A 184 9.94 8.21 -4.45
N VAL A 185 10.56 8.90 -5.41
CA VAL A 185 11.95 9.36 -5.35
C VAL A 185 12.12 10.34 -4.18
N ALA A 186 11.18 11.27 -3.99
CA ALA A 186 11.14 12.20 -2.86
C ALA A 186 11.00 11.49 -1.50
N GLY A 187 10.47 10.28 -1.47
CA GLY A 187 10.27 9.51 -0.25
C GLY A 187 8.94 9.74 0.44
N GLU A 188 7.96 10.19 -0.34
CA GLU A 188 6.62 10.59 0.07
C GLU A 188 5.69 9.37 0.00
N TYR A 189 6.01 8.33 0.79
CA TYR A 189 5.23 7.09 0.83
C TYR A 189 5.36 6.37 2.15
N TRP A 190 4.34 5.60 2.51
CA TRP A 190 4.33 4.82 3.74
C TRP A 190 4.74 3.36 3.52
N LEU A 191 5.46 2.81 4.51
CA LEU A 191 5.69 1.37 4.65
C LEU A 191 5.13 0.89 5.99
N SER A 192 4.46 -0.25 5.97
CA SER A 192 4.12 -0.99 7.18
C SER A 192 5.36 -1.47 7.91
N ASN A 193 5.23 -1.75 9.21
CA ASN A 193 6.31 -2.30 10.03
C ASN A 193 6.94 -3.56 9.39
N LYS A 194 6.11 -4.46 8.85
CA LYS A 194 6.57 -5.70 8.22
C LYS A 194 7.35 -5.42 6.93
N GLN A 195 6.86 -4.51 6.09
CA GLN A 195 7.57 -4.10 4.88
C GLN A 195 8.91 -3.42 5.19
N GLN A 196 8.97 -2.58 6.24
CA GLN A 196 10.20 -1.94 6.68
C GLN A 196 11.24 -2.98 7.15
N ILE A 197 10.83 -3.95 7.98
CA ILE A 197 11.70 -5.05 8.43
C ILE A 197 12.27 -5.82 7.25
N ILE A 198 11.45 -6.13 6.25
CA ILE A 198 11.90 -6.87 5.05
C ILE A 198 12.89 -6.02 4.24
N SER A 199 12.60 -4.72 4.02
CA SER A 199 13.50 -3.80 3.32
C SER A 199 14.85 -3.66 4.04
N ASP A 200 14.84 -3.58 5.37
CA ASP A 200 16.06 -3.55 6.18
C ASP A 200 16.82 -4.87 6.13
N ARG A 201 16.12 -6.01 6.07
CA ARG A 201 16.76 -7.33 5.96
C ARG A 201 17.53 -7.50 4.65
N LEU A 202 17.02 -6.93 3.55
CA LEU A 202 17.69 -6.89 2.26
C LEU A 202 19.02 -6.11 2.31
N ALA A 203 19.27 -5.28 3.32
CA ALA A 203 20.55 -4.59 3.46
C ALA A 203 21.74 -5.54 3.71
N SER A 204 21.51 -6.80 4.05
CA SER A 204 22.58 -7.79 4.28
C SER A 204 22.52 -8.94 3.27
N PRO A 205 23.63 -9.66 3.03
CA PRO A 205 23.62 -10.88 2.22
C PRO A 205 22.60 -11.91 2.71
N GLY A 206 22.22 -12.82 1.80
CA GLY A 206 21.25 -13.87 2.03
C GLY A 206 20.05 -13.78 1.09
N ILE A 207 19.25 -14.84 1.08
CA ILE A 207 18.02 -14.91 0.29
C ILE A 207 16.85 -14.42 1.15
N VAL A 208 16.09 -13.45 0.64
CA VAL A 208 14.86 -12.93 1.25
C VAL A 208 13.72 -13.19 0.30
N SER A 209 12.87 -14.16 0.63
CA SER A 209 11.67 -14.50 -0.12
C SER A 209 10.45 -13.82 0.50
N VAL A 210 9.60 -13.20 -0.33
CA VAL A 210 8.42 -12.45 0.12
C VAL A 210 7.19 -12.91 -0.66
N LYS A 211 6.33 -13.65 0.02
CA LYS A 211 5.01 -14.05 -0.46
C LYS A 211 3.99 -12.98 -0.10
N GLY A 212 3.09 -12.62 -1.01
CA GLY A 212 1.96 -11.74 -0.69
C GLY A 212 0.99 -11.59 -1.84
N GLN A 213 -0.28 -11.36 -1.53
CA GLN A 213 -1.32 -11.09 -2.52
C GLN A 213 -1.08 -9.75 -3.25
N ALA A 214 -1.84 -9.46 -4.31
CA ALA A 214 -1.88 -8.11 -4.88
C ALA A 214 -2.21 -7.03 -3.84
N GLY A 215 -1.62 -5.86 -4.02
CA GLY A 215 -1.81 -4.70 -3.16
C GLY A 215 -1.15 -4.79 -1.78
N THR A 216 -0.39 -5.85 -1.51
CA THR A 216 0.42 -5.99 -0.29
C THR A 216 1.73 -5.20 -0.32
N GLY A 217 2.06 -4.58 -1.46
CA GLY A 217 3.23 -3.70 -1.60
C GLY A 217 4.58 -4.42 -1.74
N LYS A 218 4.61 -5.64 -2.28
CA LYS A 218 5.85 -6.39 -2.56
C LYS A 218 6.85 -5.58 -3.39
N THR A 219 6.42 -5.07 -4.55
CA THR A 219 7.23 -4.20 -5.42
C THR A 219 7.70 -2.96 -4.67
N LEU A 220 6.87 -2.34 -3.83
CA LEU A 220 7.26 -1.16 -3.04
C LEU A 220 8.44 -1.46 -2.09
N ILE A 221 8.54 -2.67 -1.52
CA ILE A 221 9.69 -3.08 -0.71
C ILE A 221 10.96 -3.10 -1.56
N ALA A 222 10.92 -3.73 -2.74
CA ALA A 222 12.07 -3.83 -3.63
C ALA A 222 12.57 -2.45 -4.06
N PHE A 223 11.64 -1.55 -4.40
CA PHE A 223 11.95 -0.19 -4.78
C PHE A 223 12.46 0.64 -3.60
N ASP A 224 11.88 0.53 -2.39
CA ASP A 224 12.39 1.19 -1.18
C ASP A 224 13.85 0.81 -0.91
N PHE A 225 14.18 -0.47 -1.09
CA PHE A 225 15.56 -0.93 -1.02
C PHE A 225 16.44 -0.28 -2.09
N ILE A 226 16.02 -0.30 -3.36
CA ILE A 226 16.76 0.35 -4.46
C ILE A 226 17.05 1.81 -4.12
N ARG A 227 16.01 2.58 -3.77
CA ARG A 227 16.12 4.01 -3.43
C ARG A 227 17.13 4.27 -2.31
N ARG A 228 17.21 3.40 -1.32
CA ARG A 228 18.14 3.52 -0.18
C ARG A 228 19.57 3.13 -0.50
N PHE A 229 19.79 2.20 -1.43
CA PHE A 229 21.08 1.52 -1.58
C PHE A 229 21.72 1.62 -2.96
N TYR A 230 21.03 2.14 -3.98
CA TYR A 230 21.57 2.21 -5.35
C TYR A 230 22.94 2.93 -5.41
N GLN A 231 23.14 4.00 -4.65
CA GLN A 231 24.42 4.73 -4.66
C GLN A 231 25.62 3.95 -4.08
N ARG A 232 25.36 2.82 -3.41
CA ARG A 232 26.38 2.05 -2.67
C ARG A 232 26.53 0.62 -3.16
N ARG A 233 25.62 0.15 -4.00
CA ARG A 233 25.54 -1.24 -4.47
C ARG A 233 25.07 -1.25 -5.90
N LYS A 234 25.67 -2.13 -6.70
CA LYS A 234 25.18 -2.39 -8.05
C LYS A 234 24.00 -3.36 -7.99
N ILE A 235 22.82 -2.93 -8.42
CA ILE A 235 21.56 -3.65 -8.24
C ILE A 235 21.03 -4.12 -9.59
N LEU A 236 20.61 -5.38 -9.67
CA LEU A 236 19.82 -5.91 -10.79
C LEU A 236 18.37 -6.09 -10.34
N PHE A 237 17.43 -5.45 -11.01
CA PHE A 237 16.01 -5.63 -10.82
C PHE A 237 15.41 -6.35 -12.02
N ILE A 238 14.98 -7.60 -11.81
CA ILE A 238 14.37 -8.47 -12.81
C ILE A 238 12.85 -8.40 -12.69
N PHE A 239 12.17 -8.06 -13.78
CA PHE A 239 10.71 -7.98 -13.84
C PHE A 239 10.14 -8.82 -15.00
N PRO A 240 8.90 -9.34 -14.89
CA PRO A 240 8.24 -10.03 -15.99
C PRO A 240 7.68 -9.07 -17.04
N GLY A 241 7.62 -9.52 -18.30
CA GLY A 241 7.09 -8.74 -19.41
C GLY A 241 8.16 -7.93 -20.14
N TYR A 242 7.74 -7.01 -21.01
CA TYR A 242 8.64 -6.21 -21.84
C TYR A 242 9.17 -4.97 -21.12
N THR A 243 10.37 -4.53 -21.51
CA THR A 243 10.90 -3.23 -21.11
C THR A 243 10.02 -2.11 -21.67
N ARG A 244 9.72 -1.10 -20.84
CA ARG A 244 8.85 0.04 -21.16
C ARG A 244 9.57 1.35 -20.78
N GLU A 245 9.04 2.48 -21.23
CA GLU A 245 9.57 3.83 -20.93
C GLU A 245 9.77 4.06 -19.43
N ILE A 246 8.88 3.52 -18.58
CA ILE A 246 9.00 3.59 -17.12
C ILE A 246 10.35 3.08 -16.60
N HIS A 247 10.91 2.02 -17.19
CA HIS A 247 12.22 1.50 -16.78
C HIS A 247 13.36 2.43 -17.16
N SER A 248 13.21 3.19 -18.25
CA SER A 248 14.19 4.22 -18.63
C SER A 248 14.16 5.37 -17.63
N LYS A 249 12.97 5.86 -17.24
CA LYS A 249 12.82 6.87 -16.18
C LYS A 249 13.38 6.41 -14.84
N LEU A 250 13.11 5.16 -14.45
CA LEU A 250 13.66 4.59 -13.23
C LEU A 250 15.19 4.48 -13.28
N LYS A 251 15.78 4.15 -14.43
CA LYS A 251 17.23 4.12 -14.63
C LYS A 251 17.86 5.51 -14.50
N GLU A 252 17.18 6.57 -14.96
CA GLU A 252 17.63 7.95 -14.79
C GLU A 252 17.72 8.36 -13.31
N HIS A 253 16.72 7.97 -12.51
CA HIS A 253 16.73 8.23 -11.06
C HIS A 253 17.66 7.30 -10.28
N PHE A 254 17.90 6.08 -10.76
CA PHE A 254 18.70 5.04 -10.09
C PHE A 254 19.80 4.49 -11.02
N PRO A 255 20.84 5.29 -11.33
CA PRO A 255 21.85 4.96 -12.35
C PRO A 255 22.63 3.66 -12.10
N GLU A 256 22.81 3.27 -10.83
CA GLU A 256 23.49 2.03 -10.43
C GLU A 256 22.57 0.81 -10.35
N THR A 257 21.33 0.95 -10.83
CA THR A 257 20.35 -0.14 -10.91
C THR A 257 20.04 -0.48 -12.36
N ASP A 258 20.20 -1.75 -12.74
CA ASP A 258 19.80 -2.25 -14.05
C ASP A 258 18.42 -2.91 -13.97
N PHE A 259 17.50 -2.44 -14.81
CA PHE A 259 16.14 -2.97 -14.92
C PHE A 259 16.07 -3.89 -16.13
N VAL A 260 15.98 -5.21 -15.90
CA VAL A 260 16.08 -6.22 -16.95
C VAL A 260 14.82 -7.07 -17.02
N SER A 261 14.32 -7.29 -18.24
CA SER A 261 13.18 -8.17 -18.45
C SER A 261 13.53 -9.62 -18.12
N GLY A 262 12.57 -10.41 -17.65
CA GLY A 262 12.78 -11.84 -17.39
C GLY A 262 13.16 -12.65 -18.66
N LYS A 263 12.95 -12.10 -19.86
CA LYS A 263 13.43 -12.74 -21.10
C LYS A 263 14.94 -12.56 -21.23
N ASP A 264 15.42 -11.34 -21.00
CA ASP A 264 16.81 -10.95 -21.25
C ASP A 264 17.73 -11.32 -20.07
N ALA A 265 17.16 -11.50 -18.87
CA ALA A 265 17.90 -11.84 -17.65
C ALA A 265 18.70 -13.14 -17.73
N THR A 266 18.34 -14.07 -18.62
CA THR A 266 19.13 -15.31 -18.84
C THR A 266 20.48 -15.07 -19.51
N SER A 267 20.64 -13.94 -20.19
CA SER A 267 21.89 -13.51 -20.82
C SER A 267 22.73 -12.56 -19.95
N THR A 268 22.20 -12.17 -18.78
CA THR A 268 22.87 -11.27 -17.84
C THR A 268 23.79 -12.06 -16.92
N ASN A 269 25.03 -11.60 -16.75
CA ASN A 269 25.92 -12.13 -15.72
C ASN A 269 25.51 -11.61 -14.34
N LEU A 270 24.90 -12.47 -13.52
CA LEU A 270 24.42 -12.11 -12.18
C LEU A 270 25.56 -11.78 -11.20
N ASP A 271 26.78 -12.29 -11.43
CA ASP A 271 27.92 -12.05 -10.53
C ASP A 271 28.41 -10.60 -10.55
N ASP A 272 28.08 -9.84 -11.60
CA ASP A 272 28.41 -8.42 -11.76
C ASP A 272 27.65 -7.50 -10.80
N TYR A 273 26.66 -8.02 -10.07
CA TYR A 273 25.77 -7.26 -9.20
C TYR A 273 25.93 -7.67 -7.75
N ASP A 274 25.83 -6.72 -6.83
CA ASP A 274 25.83 -6.99 -5.39
C ASP A 274 24.48 -7.52 -4.90
N VAL A 275 23.42 -7.10 -5.61
CA VAL A 275 22.03 -7.38 -5.25
C VAL A 275 21.23 -7.79 -6.49
N VAL A 276 20.49 -8.89 -6.39
CA VAL A 276 19.55 -9.33 -7.43
C VAL A 276 18.14 -9.38 -6.82
N LEU A 277 17.23 -8.58 -7.37
CA LEU A 277 15.83 -8.52 -6.97
C LEU A 277 14.98 -9.08 -8.11
N VAL A 278 14.10 -10.02 -7.80
CA VAL A 278 13.20 -10.67 -8.76
C VAL A 278 11.78 -10.37 -8.36
N ASP A 279 11.12 -9.48 -9.11
CA ASP A 279 9.72 -9.14 -8.87
C ASP A 279 8.79 -10.10 -9.61
N GLU A 280 7.59 -10.32 -9.05
CA GLU A 280 6.56 -11.19 -9.60
C GLU A 280 7.12 -12.55 -10.09
N ALA A 281 7.96 -13.20 -9.27
CA ALA A 281 8.77 -14.36 -9.65
C ALA A 281 7.94 -15.57 -10.11
N GLN A 282 6.65 -15.64 -9.77
CA GLN A 282 5.74 -16.66 -10.32
C GLN A 282 5.48 -16.49 -11.82
N ARG A 283 5.75 -15.32 -12.40
CA ARG A 283 5.53 -15.00 -13.82
C ARG A 283 6.76 -15.22 -14.70
N ILE A 284 7.93 -15.49 -14.14
CA ILE A 284 9.14 -15.76 -14.94
C ILE A 284 9.13 -17.18 -15.51
N ASN A 285 9.80 -17.37 -16.65
CA ASN A 285 9.86 -18.67 -17.31
C ASN A 285 10.68 -19.70 -16.49
N GLY A 286 10.47 -20.99 -16.79
CA GLY A 286 11.11 -22.08 -16.03
C GLY A 286 12.64 -22.11 -16.12
N ILE A 287 13.21 -21.73 -17.27
CA ILE A 287 14.66 -21.71 -17.48
C ILE A 287 15.31 -20.65 -16.59
N LEU A 288 14.78 -19.42 -16.61
CA LEU A 288 15.27 -18.34 -15.75
C LEU A 288 15.14 -18.71 -14.27
N ARG A 289 14.02 -19.32 -13.87
CA ARG A 289 13.82 -19.75 -12.48
C ARG A 289 14.87 -20.75 -12.03
N ILE A 290 15.21 -21.75 -12.86
CA ILE A 290 16.26 -22.72 -12.54
C ILE A 290 17.62 -22.03 -12.44
N PHE A 291 17.94 -21.14 -13.39
CA PHE A 291 19.18 -20.38 -13.40
C PHE A 291 19.35 -19.52 -12.14
N ILE A 292 18.33 -18.74 -11.79
CA ILE A 292 18.33 -17.90 -10.57
C ILE A 292 18.46 -18.77 -9.32
N ASN A 293 17.74 -19.90 -9.25
CA ASN A 293 17.80 -20.81 -8.11
C ASN A 293 19.21 -21.38 -7.89
N GLN A 294 19.86 -21.86 -8.96
CA GLN A 294 21.22 -22.39 -8.89
C GLN A 294 22.23 -21.30 -8.50
N TRP A 295 22.14 -20.13 -9.13
CA TRP A 295 23.01 -19.01 -8.79
C TRP A 295 22.81 -18.58 -7.33
N ALA A 296 21.57 -18.51 -6.85
CA ALA A 296 21.25 -18.07 -5.49
C ALA A 296 21.86 -18.99 -4.41
N HIS A 297 21.79 -20.31 -4.58
CA HIS A 297 22.41 -21.27 -3.66
C HIS A 297 23.92 -21.04 -3.51
N ASN A 298 24.60 -20.73 -4.62
CA ASN A 298 26.06 -20.51 -4.62
C ASN A 298 26.47 -19.11 -4.12
N ASN A 299 25.50 -18.22 -3.90
CA ASN A 299 25.75 -16.79 -3.69
C ASN A 299 25.17 -16.22 -2.39
N ALA A 300 24.28 -16.93 -1.71
CA ALA A 300 23.56 -16.43 -0.54
C ALA A 300 24.49 -15.88 0.57
N GLY A 301 25.70 -16.43 0.74
CA GLY A 301 26.67 -15.94 1.73
C GLY A 301 27.37 -14.63 1.36
N ARG A 302 27.32 -14.19 0.09
CA ARG A 302 28.08 -13.05 -0.44
C ARG A 302 27.24 -11.97 -1.13
N LYS A 303 26.06 -12.33 -1.64
CA LYS A 303 25.14 -11.42 -2.37
C LYS A 303 23.80 -11.30 -1.63
N THR A 304 23.08 -10.22 -1.87
CA THR A 304 21.69 -10.06 -1.45
C THR A 304 20.76 -10.51 -2.56
N ILE A 305 19.76 -11.33 -2.23
CA ILE A 305 18.84 -11.90 -3.22
C ILE A 305 17.40 -11.71 -2.73
N GLY A 306 16.62 -10.89 -3.41
CA GLY A 306 15.20 -10.65 -3.09
C GLY A 306 14.29 -11.36 -4.08
N ILE A 307 13.37 -12.19 -3.62
CA ILE A 307 12.40 -12.91 -4.47
C ILE A 307 10.98 -12.57 -4.01
N PHE A 308 10.25 -11.83 -4.83
CA PHE A 308 8.90 -11.37 -4.53
C PHE A 308 7.90 -12.13 -5.38
N PHE A 309 6.86 -12.71 -4.78
CA PHE A 309 5.89 -13.52 -5.51
C PHE A 309 4.50 -13.54 -4.90
N ASP A 310 3.53 -13.87 -5.74
CA ASP A 310 2.15 -14.14 -5.37
C ASP A 310 1.80 -15.58 -5.74
N VAL A 311 1.26 -16.33 -4.79
CA VAL A 311 0.88 -17.74 -5.02
C VAL A 311 -0.40 -17.83 -5.84
N GLU A 312 -1.32 -16.87 -5.75
CA GLU A 312 -2.64 -16.93 -6.38
C GLU A 312 -2.67 -16.23 -7.75
N GLN A 313 -1.87 -15.17 -7.95
CA GLN A 313 -1.82 -14.45 -9.24
C GLN A 313 -0.91 -15.14 -10.28
N ARG A 314 -1.46 -16.14 -10.97
CA ARG A 314 -0.80 -16.90 -12.04
C ARG A 314 -1.36 -16.50 -13.40
N LEU A 315 -0.48 -16.28 -14.40
CA LEU A 315 -0.86 -16.16 -15.83
C LEU A 315 -0.31 -17.31 -16.69
N GLY A 316 0.45 -18.24 -16.08
CA GLY A 316 1.16 -19.34 -16.76
C GLY A 316 0.70 -20.72 -16.31
N ARG A 317 1.62 -21.71 -16.29
CA ARG A 317 1.31 -23.08 -15.82
C ARG A 317 0.67 -23.07 -14.43
N LYS A 318 -0.31 -23.96 -14.25
CA LYS A 318 -1.17 -24.06 -13.05
C LYS A 318 -0.40 -23.99 -11.74
N ASP A 319 0.84 -24.47 -11.63
CA ASP A 319 1.58 -24.57 -10.35
C ASP A 319 2.72 -23.57 -10.16
N SER A 320 2.88 -22.59 -11.05
CA SER A 320 4.03 -21.65 -11.02
C SER A 320 4.26 -20.95 -9.68
N GLY A 321 3.20 -20.44 -9.04
CA GLY A 321 3.28 -19.84 -7.69
C GLY A 321 3.68 -20.84 -6.60
N GLY A 322 3.14 -22.06 -6.65
CA GLY A 322 3.49 -23.14 -5.71
C GLY A 322 4.94 -23.62 -5.87
N ILE A 323 5.48 -23.61 -7.09
CA ILE A 323 6.90 -23.91 -7.33
C ILE A 323 7.80 -22.86 -6.67
N VAL A 324 7.49 -21.57 -6.83
CA VAL A 324 8.28 -20.50 -6.19
C VAL A 324 8.18 -20.59 -4.67
N GLU A 325 7.00 -20.89 -4.13
CA GLU A 325 6.83 -21.15 -2.70
C GLU A 325 7.66 -22.35 -2.20
N SER A 326 7.69 -23.44 -2.96
CA SER A 326 8.51 -24.61 -2.63
C SER A 326 10.01 -24.28 -2.63
N LEU A 327 10.48 -23.49 -3.59
CA LEU A 327 11.88 -23.02 -3.62
C LEU A 327 12.19 -22.15 -2.41
N ALA A 328 11.30 -21.21 -2.08
CA ALA A 328 11.45 -20.34 -0.92
C ALA A 328 11.58 -21.14 0.39
N ASN A 329 10.75 -22.18 0.59
CA ASN A 329 10.85 -23.08 1.74
C ASN A 329 12.13 -23.93 1.73
N GLY A 330 12.64 -24.28 0.54
CA GLY A 330 13.94 -24.93 0.39
C GLY A 330 15.07 -24.05 0.93
N TYR A 331 15.14 -22.78 0.53
CA TYR A 331 16.16 -21.85 1.03
C TYR A 331 16.15 -21.69 2.56
N VAL A 332 14.96 -21.73 3.18
CA VAL A 332 14.83 -21.70 4.65
C VAL A 332 15.37 -22.98 5.27
N SER A 333 15.00 -24.15 4.72
CA SER A 333 15.47 -25.45 5.20
C SER A 333 16.99 -25.60 5.10
N ASP A 334 17.58 -25.05 4.04
CA ASP A 334 19.01 -25.09 3.77
C ASP A 334 19.80 -24.00 4.52
N ASN A 335 19.14 -23.19 5.36
CA ASN A 335 19.72 -22.06 6.09
C ASN A 335 20.41 -21.03 5.16
N LEU A 336 19.86 -20.85 3.96
CA LEU A 336 20.33 -19.89 2.95
C LEU A 336 19.50 -18.60 2.94
N GLY A 337 18.32 -18.61 3.57
CA GLY A 337 17.42 -17.46 3.55
C GLY A 337 16.21 -17.54 4.46
N GLU A 338 15.35 -16.55 4.30
CA GLU A 338 14.14 -16.34 5.09
C GLU A 338 12.91 -16.17 4.18
N LEU A 339 11.74 -16.64 4.64
CA LEU A 339 10.46 -16.46 3.96
C LEU A 339 9.53 -15.58 4.80
N TYR A 340 9.10 -14.46 4.21
CA TYR A 340 8.13 -13.54 4.77
C TYR A 340 6.78 -13.63 4.05
N SER A 341 5.68 -13.54 4.80
CA SER A 341 4.31 -13.50 4.25
C SER A 341 3.66 -12.14 4.50
N LEU A 342 3.14 -11.47 3.47
CA LEU A 342 2.34 -10.26 3.58
C LEU A 342 0.86 -10.62 3.43
N GLU A 343 0.11 -10.49 4.52
CA GLU A 343 -1.28 -11.00 4.60
C GLU A 343 -2.34 -9.92 4.35
N ASN A 344 -2.00 -8.66 4.58
CA ASN A 344 -2.94 -7.54 4.44
C ASN A 344 -2.62 -6.75 3.18
N SER A 345 -3.55 -6.76 2.23
CA SER A 345 -3.51 -5.82 1.11
C SER A 345 -3.92 -4.44 1.61
N PHE A 346 -3.03 -3.46 1.48
CA PHE A 346 -3.31 -2.08 1.84
C PHE A 346 -4.01 -1.33 0.71
N ARG A 347 -3.85 -1.82 -0.53
CA ARG A 347 -4.39 -1.18 -1.75
C ARG A 347 -5.64 -1.84 -2.31
N ALA A 348 -5.87 -3.12 -2.00
CA ALA A 348 -7.05 -3.81 -2.48
C ALA A 348 -8.24 -3.54 -1.57
N ASN A 349 -9.36 -3.14 -2.15
CA ASN A 349 -10.62 -3.06 -1.44
C ASN A 349 -11.03 -4.48 -0.99
N LYS A 350 -11.13 -4.67 0.33
CA LYS A 350 -11.46 -5.96 0.93
C LYS A 350 -12.79 -6.54 0.46
N TYR A 351 -13.74 -5.70 0.06
CA TYR A 351 -15.03 -6.12 -0.47
C TYR A 351 -14.89 -6.64 -1.91
N ILE A 352 -14.10 -5.97 -2.75
CA ILE A 352 -13.74 -6.47 -4.09
C ILE A 352 -12.97 -7.79 -3.94
N THR A 353 -11.97 -7.85 -3.06
CA THR A 353 -11.16 -9.07 -2.84
C THR A 353 -12.04 -10.24 -2.41
N GLY A 354 -12.92 -10.04 -1.42
CA GLY A 354 -13.86 -11.06 -0.97
C GLY A 354 -14.82 -11.50 -2.08
N PHE A 355 -15.33 -10.54 -2.85
CA PHE A 355 -16.18 -10.82 -4.01
C PHE A 355 -15.46 -11.69 -5.04
N VAL A 356 -14.26 -11.30 -5.49
CA VAL A 356 -13.53 -12.05 -6.52
C VAL A 356 -13.22 -13.47 -6.05
N ARG A 357 -12.78 -13.65 -4.81
CA ARG A 357 -12.51 -15.01 -4.29
C ARG A 357 -13.76 -15.89 -4.27
N ASN A 358 -14.91 -15.34 -3.87
CA ASN A 358 -16.20 -16.03 -3.90
C ASN A 358 -16.71 -16.34 -5.31
N VAL A 359 -16.46 -15.46 -6.27
CA VAL A 359 -16.78 -15.74 -7.67
C VAL A 359 -15.98 -16.95 -8.17
N PHE A 360 -14.71 -17.09 -7.77
CA PHE A 360 -13.84 -18.16 -8.25
C PHE A 360 -13.94 -19.47 -7.46
N ASP A 361 -14.37 -19.42 -6.20
CA ASP A 361 -14.70 -20.58 -5.37
C ASP A 361 -15.96 -20.30 -4.54
N LEU A 362 -17.08 -20.88 -4.95
CA LEU A 362 -18.38 -20.69 -4.29
C LEU A 362 -18.42 -21.23 -2.85
N ASN A 363 -17.45 -22.05 -2.44
CA ASN A 363 -17.34 -22.56 -1.08
C ASN A 363 -16.56 -21.62 -0.16
N GLU A 364 -15.83 -20.64 -0.70
CA GLU A 364 -15.15 -19.65 0.12
C GLU A 364 -16.16 -18.77 0.86
N ARG A 365 -15.91 -18.55 2.16
CA ARG A 365 -16.71 -17.65 2.99
C ARG A 365 -15.91 -16.37 3.24
N PRO A 366 -16.44 -15.18 2.91
CA PRO A 366 -15.81 -13.92 3.28
C PRO A 366 -15.69 -13.80 4.80
N LYS A 367 -14.78 -12.94 5.25
CA LYS A 367 -14.72 -12.51 6.65
C LYS A 367 -16.07 -11.87 7.04
N ALA A 368 -16.47 -12.01 8.31
CA ALA A 368 -17.80 -11.59 8.79
C ALA A 368 -18.15 -10.11 8.52
N ASP A 369 -17.15 -9.24 8.37
CA ASP A 369 -17.32 -7.81 8.09
C ASP A 369 -17.48 -7.46 6.60
N VAL A 370 -17.30 -8.43 5.70
CA VAL A 370 -17.50 -8.36 4.25
C VAL A 370 -18.92 -8.84 3.93
N THR A 371 -19.87 -7.89 3.85
CA THR A 371 -21.29 -8.19 3.59
C THR A 371 -21.66 -7.93 2.13
N SER A 372 -22.69 -8.64 1.63
CA SER A 372 -23.20 -8.44 0.27
C SER A 372 -23.63 -7.00 -0.02
N LYS A 373 -24.16 -6.28 1.00
CA LYS A 373 -24.49 -4.85 0.87
C LYS A 373 -23.27 -4.01 0.53
N LYS A 374 -22.17 -4.19 1.27
CA LYS A 374 -20.92 -3.44 1.06
C LYS A 374 -20.21 -3.84 -0.24
N ILE A 375 -20.33 -5.11 -0.65
CA ILE A 375 -19.85 -5.55 -1.97
C ILE A 375 -20.59 -4.78 -3.08
N ARG A 376 -21.91 -4.65 -3.01
CA ARG A 376 -22.72 -3.95 -4.02
C ARG A 376 -22.44 -2.43 -4.10
N GLU A 377 -21.82 -1.83 -3.08
CA GLU A 377 -21.39 -0.42 -3.12
C GLU A 377 -20.14 -0.21 -3.99
N VAL A 378 -19.38 -1.28 -4.27
CA VAL A 378 -18.08 -1.20 -4.98
C VAL A 378 -17.96 -2.17 -6.14
N VAL A 379 -18.94 -3.05 -6.35
CA VAL A 379 -19.00 -4.02 -7.44
C VAL A 379 -20.32 -3.88 -8.22
N GLN A 380 -20.22 -3.69 -9.53
CA GLN A 380 -21.35 -3.66 -10.45
C GLN A 380 -21.33 -4.88 -11.37
N ILE A 381 -22.41 -5.67 -11.36
CA ILE A 381 -22.56 -6.84 -12.24
C ILE A 381 -23.78 -6.62 -13.15
N LYS A 382 -23.61 -6.82 -14.46
CA LYS A 382 -24.72 -6.77 -15.42
C LYS A 382 -24.66 -7.93 -16.39
N TYR A 383 -25.82 -8.55 -16.63
CA TYR A 383 -25.97 -9.58 -17.65
C TYR A 383 -26.27 -8.95 -19.01
N PHE A 384 -25.66 -9.48 -20.06
CA PHE A 384 -25.90 -9.12 -21.45
C PHE A 384 -26.11 -10.38 -22.30
N ALA A 385 -26.98 -10.26 -23.31
CA ALA A 385 -27.25 -11.38 -24.21
C ALA A 385 -26.05 -11.69 -25.12
N ASP A 386 -25.24 -10.68 -25.43
CA ASP A 386 -24.09 -10.74 -26.34
C ASP A 386 -23.12 -9.57 -26.04
N ALA A 387 -21.94 -9.58 -26.66
CA ALA A 387 -20.95 -8.54 -26.46
C ALA A 387 -21.40 -7.18 -27.03
N ASP A 388 -22.13 -7.17 -28.15
CA ASP A 388 -22.61 -5.94 -28.79
C ASP A 388 -23.53 -5.12 -27.88
N SER A 389 -24.39 -5.79 -27.12
CA SER A 389 -25.24 -5.16 -26.11
C SER A 389 -24.48 -4.72 -24.86
N ALA A 390 -23.32 -5.31 -24.55
CA ALA A 390 -22.45 -4.91 -23.45
C ALA A 390 -21.61 -3.66 -23.78
N ILE A 391 -21.18 -3.50 -25.03
CA ILE A 391 -20.26 -2.44 -25.47
C ILE A 391 -20.69 -1.02 -25.07
N PRO A 392 -21.95 -0.58 -25.27
CA PRO A 392 -22.38 0.76 -24.87
C PRO A 392 -22.22 1.02 -23.37
N TRP A 393 -22.48 0.00 -22.54
CA TRP A 393 -22.32 0.12 -21.09
C TRP A 393 -20.84 0.20 -20.69
N ILE A 394 -19.99 -0.63 -21.29
CA ILE A 394 -18.54 -0.61 -21.06
C ILE A 394 -17.96 0.74 -21.49
N ARG A 395 -18.34 1.26 -22.66
CA ARG A 395 -17.88 2.56 -23.16
C ARG A 395 -18.26 3.71 -22.22
N LYS A 396 -19.50 3.71 -21.70
CA LYS A 396 -19.92 4.69 -20.69
C LYS A 396 -19.05 4.63 -19.41
N LEU A 397 -18.65 3.44 -18.99
CA LEU A 397 -17.76 3.28 -17.83
C LEU A 397 -16.35 3.81 -18.14
N ILE A 398 -15.81 3.51 -19.33
CA ILE A 398 -14.54 4.06 -19.80
C ILE A 398 -14.57 5.59 -19.78
N ASP A 399 -15.63 6.21 -20.31
CA ASP A 399 -15.82 7.66 -20.31
C ASP A 399 -15.88 8.26 -18.90
N SER A 400 -16.27 7.46 -17.90
CA SER A 400 -16.26 7.83 -16.47
C SER A 400 -14.95 7.50 -15.74
N GLY A 401 -13.91 7.08 -16.46
CA GLY A 401 -12.57 6.81 -15.91
C GLY A 401 -12.29 5.36 -15.53
N TYR A 402 -13.09 4.39 -16.00
CA TYR A 402 -12.75 2.96 -15.85
C TYR A 402 -11.72 2.53 -16.89
N ILE A 403 -10.83 1.61 -16.49
CA ILE A 403 -9.96 0.90 -17.45
C ILE A 403 -10.64 -0.41 -17.83
N PHE A 404 -10.84 -0.63 -19.13
CA PHE A 404 -11.37 -1.88 -19.64
C PHE A 404 -10.24 -2.90 -19.83
N LEU A 405 -10.35 -4.02 -19.11
CA LEU A 405 -9.41 -5.13 -19.19
C LEU A 405 -10.01 -6.27 -19.98
N THR A 406 -9.32 -6.66 -21.05
CA THR A 406 -9.68 -7.77 -21.92
C THR A 406 -8.78 -8.96 -21.66
N LEU A 407 -9.28 -10.16 -21.97
CA LEU A 407 -8.45 -11.36 -22.06
C LEU A 407 -7.43 -11.21 -23.19
N THR A 408 -6.36 -11.99 -23.16
CA THR A 408 -5.34 -11.92 -24.21
C THR A 408 -5.86 -12.55 -25.50
N PRO A 409 -5.87 -11.82 -26.63
CA PRO A 409 -6.27 -12.38 -27.92
C PRO A 409 -5.36 -13.56 -28.32
N ASP A 410 -5.96 -14.61 -28.87
CA ASP A 410 -5.23 -15.76 -29.41
C ASP A 410 -4.82 -15.46 -30.85
N SER A 411 -3.51 -15.50 -31.15
CA SER A 411 -3.00 -15.25 -32.51
C SER A 411 -3.29 -16.39 -33.50
N HIS A 412 -3.80 -17.53 -33.03
CA HIS A 412 -3.98 -18.75 -33.81
C HIS A 412 -5.44 -19.22 -33.95
N GLY A 413 -6.42 -18.46 -33.43
CA GLY A 413 -7.85 -18.80 -33.53
C GLY A 413 -8.76 -17.69 -33.02
N THR A 414 -10.07 -17.93 -33.05
CA THR A 414 -11.06 -17.04 -32.42
C THR A 414 -10.91 -17.04 -30.91
N SER A 415 -10.74 -15.85 -30.34
CA SER A 415 -10.62 -15.63 -28.90
C SER A 415 -11.85 -14.95 -28.33
N SER A 416 -12.08 -15.13 -27.03
CA SER A 416 -13.09 -14.40 -26.28
C SER A 416 -12.94 -12.87 -26.42
N ALA A 417 -11.71 -12.36 -26.50
CA ALA A 417 -11.44 -10.93 -26.62
C ALA A 417 -11.89 -10.34 -27.97
N ASP A 418 -11.96 -11.15 -29.03
CA ASP A 418 -12.34 -10.71 -30.38
C ASP A 418 -13.76 -10.12 -30.43
N GLN A 419 -14.63 -10.55 -29.50
CA GLN A 419 -15.99 -10.04 -29.33
C GLN A 419 -16.04 -8.54 -29.00
N PHE A 420 -14.92 -8.00 -28.50
CA PHE A 420 -14.77 -6.61 -28.10
C PHE A 420 -13.84 -5.80 -29.01
N VAL A 421 -13.61 -6.24 -30.25
CA VAL A 421 -12.72 -5.55 -31.22
C VAL A 421 -13.05 -4.05 -31.40
N LYS A 422 -14.33 -3.66 -31.25
CA LYS A 422 -14.81 -2.26 -31.30
C LYS A 422 -14.32 -1.38 -30.13
N LEU A 423 -13.65 -1.97 -29.16
CA LEU A 423 -13.05 -1.32 -28.00
C LEU A 423 -11.52 -1.55 -27.94
N SER A 424 -10.92 -2.16 -28.97
CA SER A 424 -9.50 -2.52 -28.98
C SER A 424 -8.55 -1.32 -28.84
N ASP A 425 -9.00 -0.13 -29.27
CA ASP A 425 -8.29 1.15 -29.17
C ASP A 425 -8.24 1.70 -27.74
N VAL A 426 -9.17 1.28 -26.88
CA VAL A 426 -9.33 1.77 -25.50
C VAL A 426 -9.24 0.67 -24.45
N SER A 427 -9.15 -0.60 -24.86
CA SER A 427 -8.93 -1.74 -23.99
C SER A 427 -7.44 -1.93 -23.69
N LYS A 428 -7.14 -2.56 -22.56
CA LYS A 428 -5.80 -3.05 -22.25
C LYS A 428 -5.86 -4.56 -22.00
N ASN A 429 -4.96 -5.30 -22.62
CA ASN A 429 -4.91 -6.75 -22.43
C ASN A 429 -4.30 -7.13 -21.07
N THR A 430 -4.66 -8.28 -20.52
CA THR A 430 -4.15 -8.79 -19.23
C THR A 430 -2.62 -8.84 -19.15
N HIS A 431 -1.93 -9.05 -20.27
CA HIS A 431 -0.46 -9.04 -20.36
C HIS A 431 0.16 -7.65 -20.57
N GLU A 432 -0.61 -6.63 -20.96
CA GLU A 432 -0.10 -5.26 -21.09
C GLU A 432 -0.06 -4.57 -19.72
N ILE A 433 -0.96 -4.96 -18.82
CA ILE A 433 -0.97 -4.53 -17.41
C ILE A 433 -0.33 -5.60 -16.53
N ILE A 434 0.93 -5.94 -16.80
CA ILE A 434 1.69 -6.76 -15.85
C ILE A 434 2.20 -5.85 -14.73
N GLY A 435 1.57 -5.95 -13.56
CA GLY A 435 2.05 -5.39 -12.28
C GLY A 435 1.23 -4.24 -11.71
N ASP A 436 0.43 -3.57 -12.55
CA ASP A 436 -0.29 -2.36 -12.15
C ASP A 436 -1.76 -2.61 -11.72
N GLU A 437 -2.19 -1.98 -10.63
CA GLU A 437 -3.59 -1.91 -10.18
C GLU A 437 -4.27 -0.64 -10.70
N ALA A 438 -5.59 -0.61 -10.86
CA ALA A 438 -6.35 0.56 -11.29
C ALA A 438 -7.49 0.88 -10.32
N ASP A 439 -7.83 2.16 -10.15
CA ASP A 439 -8.92 2.58 -9.27
C ASP A 439 -10.24 1.95 -9.69
N ASN A 440 -10.59 2.11 -10.96
CA ASN A 440 -11.84 1.64 -11.52
C ASN A 440 -11.53 0.69 -12.68
N VAL A 441 -12.02 -0.55 -12.58
CA VAL A 441 -11.80 -1.58 -13.60
C VAL A 441 -13.13 -2.08 -14.11
N VAL A 442 -13.25 -2.22 -15.43
CA VAL A 442 -14.32 -2.96 -16.07
C VAL A 442 -13.72 -4.15 -16.80
N THR A 443 -14.34 -5.32 -16.67
CA THR A 443 -13.95 -6.57 -17.36
C THR A 443 -15.22 -7.36 -17.69
N TYR A 444 -15.08 -8.54 -18.26
CA TYR A 444 -16.22 -9.41 -18.59
C TYR A 444 -15.95 -10.87 -18.22
N LEU A 445 -17.03 -11.65 -18.10
CA LEU A 445 -17.03 -13.11 -18.03
C LEU A 445 -18.03 -13.62 -19.08
N ASP A 446 -17.57 -14.46 -20.00
CA ASP A 446 -18.39 -15.00 -21.07
C ASP A 446 -18.38 -16.54 -21.06
N GLY A 447 -18.74 -17.18 -22.17
CA GLY A 447 -18.73 -18.64 -22.31
C GLY A 447 -17.34 -19.29 -22.22
N SER A 448 -16.24 -18.50 -22.18
CA SER A 448 -14.88 -19.01 -22.03
C SER A 448 -14.58 -19.56 -20.64
N VAL A 449 -15.48 -19.37 -19.67
CA VAL A 449 -15.38 -19.90 -18.30
C VAL A 449 -16.70 -20.54 -17.85
N LYS A 450 -16.63 -21.49 -16.92
CA LYS A 450 -17.80 -22.10 -16.27
C LYS A 450 -17.49 -22.54 -14.85
N TYR A 451 -18.52 -22.85 -14.07
CA TYR A 451 -18.34 -23.53 -12.79
C TYR A 451 -18.08 -25.04 -12.98
N SER A 452 -17.12 -25.57 -12.24
CA SER A 452 -16.92 -27.00 -12.05
C SER A 452 -17.99 -27.58 -11.12
N LYS A 453 -18.04 -28.91 -11.01
CA LYS A 453 -18.93 -29.60 -10.05
C LYS A 453 -18.66 -29.21 -8.59
N ASP A 454 -17.43 -28.82 -8.29
CA ASP A 454 -16.99 -28.39 -6.96
C ASP A 454 -17.25 -26.90 -6.70
N GLY A 455 -17.91 -26.19 -7.63
CA GLY A 455 -18.22 -24.77 -7.49
C GLY A 455 -17.04 -23.83 -7.75
N LYS A 456 -16.03 -24.27 -8.51
CA LYS A 456 -14.87 -23.45 -8.88
C LYS A 456 -14.96 -22.97 -10.32
N ILE A 457 -14.59 -21.72 -10.60
CA ILE A 457 -14.46 -21.26 -11.99
C ILE A 457 -13.31 -22.02 -12.66
N ILE A 458 -13.58 -22.58 -13.83
CA ILE A 458 -12.63 -23.27 -14.69
C ILE A 458 -12.79 -22.79 -16.14
N LYS A 459 -11.69 -22.84 -16.89
CA LYS A 459 -11.70 -22.60 -18.33
C LYS A 459 -12.67 -23.51 -19.07
N ASN A 460 -13.39 -22.92 -20.03
CA ASN A 460 -14.34 -23.55 -20.94
C ASN A 460 -14.13 -23.11 -22.41
N SER A 461 -12.94 -22.62 -22.75
CA SER A 461 -12.55 -22.28 -24.12
C SER A 461 -11.42 -23.18 -24.65
N THR A 462 -11.24 -23.19 -25.97
CA THR A 462 -10.11 -23.85 -26.67
C THR A 462 -8.89 -22.95 -26.82
N GLU A 463 -8.96 -21.69 -26.38
CA GLU A 463 -7.89 -20.68 -26.50
C GLU A 463 -6.58 -21.18 -25.88
N TYR A 464 -5.43 -20.67 -26.30
CA TYR A 464 -4.16 -21.06 -25.68
C TYR A 464 -4.07 -20.63 -24.20
N TYR A 465 -4.51 -19.40 -23.90
CA TYR A 465 -4.41 -18.80 -22.58
C TYR A 465 -5.44 -19.36 -21.59
N PHE A 466 -5.14 -19.26 -20.28
CA PHE A 466 -6.01 -19.73 -19.22
C PHE A 466 -7.03 -18.63 -18.86
N THR A 467 -8.17 -18.61 -19.56
CA THR A 467 -9.21 -17.57 -19.44
C THR A 467 -9.78 -17.43 -18.02
N ASP A 468 -9.84 -18.52 -17.25
CA ASP A 468 -10.16 -18.52 -15.83
C ASP A 468 -9.12 -17.73 -15.02
N HIS A 469 -7.84 -18.01 -15.20
CA HIS A 469 -6.76 -17.29 -14.52
C HIS A 469 -6.67 -15.82 -14.93
N GLU A 470 -6.80 -15.50 -16.22
CA GLU A 470 -6.81 -14.11 -16.71
C GLU A 470 -7.99 -13.32 -16.16
N SER A 471 -9.19 -13.93 -16.10
CA SER A 471 -10.38 -13.32 -15.50
C SER A 471 -10.15 -12.97 -14.03
N TYR A 472 -9.53 -13.88 -13.26
CA TYR A 472 -9.17 -13.63 -11.86
C TYR A 472 -8.21 -12.44 -11.73
N VAL A 473 -7.17 -12.43 -12.58
CA VAL A 473 -6.17 -11.35 -12.58
C VAL A 473 -6.81 -10.02 -12.94
N ASN A 474 -7.65 -9.96 -13.98
CA ASN A 474 -8.34 -8.72 -14.37
C ASN A 474 -9.21 -8.18 -13.24
N MET A 475 -10.02 -9.03 -12.60
CA MET A 475 -10.90 -8.61 -11.51
C MET A 475 -10.12 -8.15 -10.26
N THR A 476 -8.98 -8.79 -9.94
CA THR A 476 -8.14 -8.40 -8.81
C THR A 476 -7.32 -7.12 -9.04
N ARG A 477 -7.34 -6.54 -10.25
CA ARG A 477 -6.69 -5.23 -10.52
C ARG A 477 -7.45 -4.03 -9.94
N ALA A 478 -8.73 -4.19 -9.58
CA ALA A 478 -9.59 -3.10 -9.14
C ALA A 478 -9.31 -2.68 -7.69
N ARG A 479 -8.99 -1.41 -7.46
CA ARG A 479 -8.74 -0.84 -6.12
C ARG A 479 -9.98 -0.26 -5.47
N GLU A 480 -10.83 0.43 -6.23
CA GLU A 480 -11.99 1.17 -5.70
C GLU A 480 -13.30 0.61 -6.21
N GLN A 481 -13.43 0.44 -7.53
CA GLN A 481 -14.65 -0.03 -8.18
C GLN A 481 -14.36 -1.12 -9.21
N LEU A 482 -15.16 -2.19 -9.17
CA LEU A 482 -15.12 -3.28 -10.15
C LEU A 482 -16.46 -3.37 -10.89
N ALA A 483 -16.42 -3.36 -12.21
CA ALA A 483 -17.58 -3.65 -13.06
C ALA A 483 -17.33 -4.92 -13.86
N VAL A 484 -18.31 -5.84 -13.90
CA VAL A 484 -18.22 -7.09 -14.67
C VAL A 484 -19.44 -7.24 -15.57
N ALA A 485 -19.20 -7.32 -16.88
CA ALA A 485 -20.19 -7.72 -17.86
C ALA A 485 -20.26 -9.26 -17.91
N ILE A 486 -21.41 -9.84 -17.60
CA ILE A 486 -21.64 -11.28 -17.81
C ILE A 486 -22.29 -11.46 -19.18
N VAL A 487 -21.54 -11.99 -20.14
CA VAL A 487 -21.96 -12.08 -21.55
C VAL A 487 -22.40 -13.49 -21.87
N ASN A 488 -23.70 -13.67 -22.12
CA ASN A 488 -24.31 -14.95 -22.47
C ASN A 488 -23.95 -16.14 -21.54
N ASN A 489 -23.62 -15.86 -20.27
CA ASN A 489 -23.26 -16.89 -19.30
C ASN A 489 -24.21 -16.86 -18.11
N ARG A 490 -25.39 -17.47 -18.30
CA ARG A 490 -26.49 -17.46 -17.32
C ARG A 490 -26.12 -18.17 -16.03
N ASP A 491 -25.42 -19.29 -16.13
CA ASP A 491 -25.01 -20.10 -14.98
C ASP A 491 -24.10 -19.30 -14.06
N VAL A 492 -23.11 -18.59 -14.64
CA VAL A 492 -22.23 -17.71 -13.88
C VAL A 492 -23.01 -16.53 -13.27
N PHE A 493 -23.89 -15.89 -14.04
CA PHE A 493 -24.70 -14.77 -13.52
C PHE A 493 -25.58 -15.18 -12.33
N ASN A 494 -26.25 -16.33 -12.44
CA ASN A 494 -27.12 -16.85 -11.38
C ASN A 494 -26.32 -17.21 -10.13
N ALA A 495 -25.19 -17.90 -10.27
CA ALA A 495 -24.34 -18.23 -9.12
C ALA A 495 -23.81 -16.96 -8.41
N ILE A 496 -23.36 -15.94 -9.16
CA ILE A 496 -22.89 -14.68 -8.57
C ILE A 496 -24.03 -13.98 -7.82
N THR A 497 -25.20 -13.84 -8.44
CA THR A 497 -26.32 -13.09 -7.84
C THR A 497 -26.95 -13.83 -6.66
N GLU A 498 -27.11 -15.14 -6.76
CA GLU A 498 -27.79 -15.94 -5.73
C GLU A 498 -26.85 -16.32 -4.57
N ILE A 499 -25.64 -16.77 -4.86
CA ILE A 499 -24.71 -17.34 -3.87
C ILE A 499 -23.76 -16.26 -3.35
N VAL A 500 -23.10 -15.52 -4.24
CA VAL A 500 -22.10 -14.52 -3.83
C VAL A 500 -22.77 -13.26 -3.26
N LEU A 501 -23.85 -12.80 -3.89
CA LEU A 501 -24.58 -11.60 -3.44
C LEU A 501 -25.78 -11.92 -2.53
N GLY A 502 -26.14 -13.19 -2.35
CA GLY A 502 -27.18 -13.62 -1.41
C GLY A 502 -28.60 -13.21 -1.77
N LEU A 503 -28.87 -12.82 -3.02
CA LEU A 503 -30.15 -12.19 -3.42
C LEU A 503 -31.34 -13.15 -3.42
N LYS A 504 -31.11 -14.47 -3.32
CA LYS A 504 -32.20 -15.46 -3.23
C LYS A 504 -32.93 -15.43 -1.88
N ASN A 505 -32.29 -14.94 -0.82
CA ASN A 505 -32.85 -14.92 0.54
C ASN A 505 -33.57 -13.61 0.91
N ASP A 506 -33.37 -12.52 0.16
CA ASP A 506 -33.99 -11.22 0.47
C ASP A 506 -35.49 -11.17 0.09
N ASN A 507 -35.94 -12.03 -0.83
CA ASN A 507 -37.34 -12.07 -1.29
C ASN A 507 -38.23 -13.06 -0.51
N ALA A 508 -37.66 -13.91 0.35
CA ALA A 508 -38.44 -14.89 1.12
C ALA A 508 -39.08 -14.30 2.40
N ASN A 509 -38.69 -13.09 2.82
CA ASN A 509 -39.25 -12.38 3.97
C ASN A 509 -40.25 -11.27 3.59
N LYS A 510 -40.73 -11.27 2.34
CA LYS A 510 -41.77 -10.36 1.86
C LYS A 510 -42.91 -11.11 1.19
N HIS A 511 -43.52 -12.06 1.90
CA HIS A 511 -44.89 -12.50 1.64
C HIS A 511 -45.58 -12.85 2.95
#